data_AF-A0A1Z5KKE8-F1
#
_entry.id   AF-A0A1Z5KKE8-F1
#
_cell.length_a   1.000
_cell.length_b   1.000
_cell.length_c   1.000
_cell.angle_alpha   90.00
_cell.angle_beta   90.00
_cell.angle_gamma   90.00
#
_symmetry.space_group_name_H-M   'P 1'
#
loop_
_entity.id
_entity.type
_entity.pdbx_description
1 polymer ?
#
loop_
_entity_poly.entity_id
_entity_poly.type
_entity_poly.pdbx_seq_one_letter_code
_entity_poly.pdbx_strand_id
1 'polypeptide(L)'
;MTESDTGDVSIQELQDTVSRLASHKGVQSVLILNREGDILAESIVNFTPSLNVDEAPKHELAKQSHKLLTSARAYLQSLDPNDEVAFLQLRSKNNHEVMIAPHEGYVLAVSKRL
;
A
#
# COMPACT_ATOMS: atom_id res chain seq x y z
N MET A 1 -16.18 -10.93 -28.29
CA MET A 1 -16.14 -9.57 -27.72
C MET A 1 -16.38 -9.69 -26.24
N THR A 2 -15.30 -9.78 -25.48
CA THR A 2 -15.25 -9.38 -24.07
C THR A 2 -13.89 -8.74 -23.94
N GLU A 3 -13.85 -7.44 -24.25
CA GLU A 3 -12.74 -6.58 -23.84
C GLU A 3 -12.63 -6.73 -22.33
N SER A 4 -11.53 -7.31 -21.87
CA SER A 4 -11.16 -7.30 -20.47
C SER A 4 -10.83 -5.85 -20.13
N ASP A 5 -11.82 -5.16 -19.54
CA ASP A 5 -11.74 -3.84 -18.94
C ASP A 5 -10.79 -3.86 -17.73
N THR A 6 -9.52 -4.13 -18.00
CA THR A 6 -8.44 -3.64 -17.15
C THR A 6 -8.28 -2.22 -17.62
N GLY A 7 -8.92 -1.26 -16.95
CA GLY A 7 -8.66 0.15 -17.20
C GLY A 7 -7.15 0.34 -17.18
N ASP A 8 -6.56 0.60 -18.34
CA ASP A 8 -5.12 0.74 -18.53
C ASP A 8 -4.68 1.99 -17.76
N VAL A 9 -4.44 1.83 -16.45
CA VAL A 9 -3.82 2.86 -15.64
C VAL A 9 -2.43 3.05 -16.22
N SER A 10 -2.18 4.24 -16.77
CA SER A 10 -0.91 4.48 -17.42
C SER A 10 0.21 4.45 -16.38
N ILE A 11 1.37 3.91 -16.75
CA ILE A 11 2.58 3.90 -15.90
C ILE A 11 2.90 5.33 -15.41
N GLN A 12 2.62 6.34 -16.24
CA GLN A 12 2.80 7.74 -15.91
C GLN A 12 1.87 8.22 -14.79
N GLU A 13 0.58 7.89 -14.82
CA GLU A 13 -0.37 8.23 -13.73
C GLU A 13 0.01 7.57 -12.39
N LEU A 14 0.51 6.33 -12.44
CA LEU A 14 1.04 5.64 -11.26
C LEU A 14 2.26 6.39 -10.70
N GLN A 15 3.21 6.77 -11.55
CA GLN A 15 4.40 7.52 -11.16
C GLN A 15 4.05 8.89 -10.58
N ASP A 16 3.11 9.62 -11.18
CA ASP A 16 2.64 10.91 -10.68
C ASP A 16 1.95 10.78 -9.32
N THR A 17 1.13 9.74 -9.16
CA THR A 17 0.47 9.44 -7.87
C THR A 17 1.50 9.13 -6.80
N VAL A 18 2.47 8.28 -7.12
CA VAL A 18 3.58 7.93 -6.22
C VAL A 18 4.39 9.18 -5.83
N SER A 19 4.76 10.01 -6.81
CA SER A 19 5.53 11.24 -6.60
C SER A 19 4.78 12.26 -5.72
N ARG A 20 3.49 12.48 -6.02
CA ARG A 20 2.63 13.37 -5.24
C ARG A 20 2.51 12.89 -3.80
N LEU A 21 2.28 11.59 -3.57
CA LEU A 21 2.20 11.02 -2.23
C LEU A 21 3.53 11.12 -1.48
N ALA A 22 4.64 10.77 -2.14
CA ALA A 22 5.99 10.87 -1.59
C ALA A 22 6.36 12.29 -1.14
N SER A 23 5.82 13.32 -1.79
CA SER A 23 6.09 14.72 -1.46
C SER A 23 5.46 15.20 -0.14
N HIS A 24 4.50 14.46 0.43
CA HIS A 24 3.87 14.86 1.68
C HIS A 24 4.83 14.73 2.87
N LYS A 25 4.83 15.75 3.74
CA LYS A 25 5.65 15.77 4.96
C LYS A 25 5.44 14.51 5.80
N GLY A 26 6.55 13.89 6.19
CA GLY A 26 6.56 12.70 7.04
C GLY A 26 6.34 11.39 6.29
N VAL A 27 6.04 11.41 4.98
CA VAL A 27 6.02 10.17 4.18
C VAL A 27 7.43 9.61 4.08
N GLN A 28 7.56 8.34 4.43
CA GLN A 28 8.82 7.61 4.39
C GLN A 28 8.89 6.72 3.15
N SER A 29 7.78 6.07 2.79
CA SER A 29 7.68 5.25 1.58
C SER A 29 6.26 5.19 1.04
N VAL A 30 6.16 5.00 -0.27
CA VAL A 30 4.93 4.72 -1.02
C VAL A 30 5.17 3.46 -1.84
N LEU A 31 4.32 2.45 -1.70
CA LEU A 31 4.37 1.20 -2.45
C LEU A 31 3.05 1.01 -3.21
N ILE A 32 3.15 0.60 -4.47
CA ILE A 32 2.06 0.06 -5.28
C ILE A 32 2.28 -1.45 -5.34
N LEU A 33 1.32 -2.22 -4.86
CA LEU A 33 1.36 -3.67 -4.83
C LEU A 33 0.34 -4.27 -5.79
N ASN A 34 0.60 -5.46 -6.31
CA ASN A 34 -0.45 -6.28 -6.95
C ASN A 34 -1.39 -6.88 -5.87
N ARG A 35 -2.34 -7.72 -6.29
CA ARG A 35 -3.31 -8.35 -5.38
C ARG A 35 -2.64 -9.40 -4.48
N GLU A 36 -1.55 -9.99 -4.92
CA GLU A 36 -0.74 -10.99 -4.25
C GLU A 36 0.22 -10.39 -3.20
N GLY A 37 0.43 -9.06 -3.25
CA GLY A 37 1.31 -8.32 -2.35
C GLY A 37 2.73 -8.08 -2.88
N ASP A 38 3.01 -8.41 -4.14
CA ASP A 38 4.28 -8.08 -4.80
C ASP A 38 4.33 -6.60 -5.19
N ILE A 39 5.52 -6.02 -5.15
CA ILE A 39 5.73 -4.60 -5.44
C ILE A 39 5.74 -4.39 -6.96
N LEU A 40 4.84 -3.54 -7.46
CA LEU A 40 4.76 -3.08 -8.85
C LEU A 40 5.52 -1.77 -9.06
N ALA A 41 5.44 -0.85 -8.10
CA ALA A 41 6.16 0.42 -8.11
C ALA A 41 6.41 0.91 -6.68
N GLU A 42 7.46 1.71 -6.49
CA GLU A 42 7.85 2.21 -5.18
C GLU A 42 8.46 3.63 -5.25
N SER A 43 8.33 4.38 -4.15
CA SER A 43 9.15 5.55 -3.86
C SER A 43 9.55 5.52 -2.39
N ILE A 44 10.85 5.65 -2.13
CA ILE A 44 11.44 5.62 -0.80
C ILE A 44 12.08 6.99 -0.57
N VAL A 45 11.52 7.78 0.33
CA VAL A 45 11.88 9.20 0.51
C VAL A 45 12.84 9.37 1.68
N ASN A 46 12.47 8.81 2.84
CA ASN A 46 13.20 8.95 4.09
C ASN A 46 12.96 7.71 4.96
N PHE A 47 13.43 6.56 4.47
CA PHE A 47 13.48 5.35 5.27
C PHE A 47 14.86 5.28 5.94
N THR A 48 14.92 5.63 7.22
CA THR A 48 16.08 5.24 8.04
C THR A 48 15.82 3.82 8.54
N PRO A 49 16.53 2.79 8.02
CA PRO A 49 16.41 1.46 8.56
C PRO A 49 16.95 1.50 10.00
N SER A 50 16.05 1.43 10.98
CA SER A 50 16.45 1.00 12.30
C SER A 50 16.73 -0.50 12.15
N LEU A 51 18.00 -0.84 11.93
CA LEU A 51 18.59 -2.14 11.62
C LEU A 51 18.89 -2.34 10.12
N ASN A 52 20.20 -2.30 9.80
CA ASN A 52 20.85 -2.70 8.56
C ASN A 52 20.06 -3.74 7.75
N VAL A 53 19.50 -3.39 6.59
CA VAL A 53 19.42 -4.18 5.34
C VAL A 53 18.78 -3.25 4.30
N ASP A 54 19.48 -2.94 3.20
CA ASP A 54 19.01 -1.98 2.17
C ASP A 54 17.92 -2.54 1.21
N GLU A 55 17.33 -3.70 1.51
CA GLU A 55 16.20 -4.27 0.75
C GLU A 55 15.08 -4.86 1.63
N ALA A 56 15.38 -5.35 2.85
CA ALA A 56 14.38 -6.02 3.70
C ALA A 56 13.18 -5.15 4.15
N PRO A 57 13.30 -3.83 4.41
CA PRO A 57 12.21 -3.06 5.00
C PRO A 57 10.98 -2.91 4.10
N LYS A 58 11.17 -2.76 2.79
CA LYS A 58 10.07 -2.59 1.82
C LYS A 58 9.30 -3.88 1.58
N HIS A 59 10.00 -5.01 1.48
CA HIS A 59 9.39 -6.32 1.35
C HIS A 59 8.60 -6.70 2.61
N GLU A 60 9.11 -6.34 3.79
CA GLU A 60 8.37 -6.54 5.03
C GLU A 60 7.12 -5.67 5.09
N LEU A 61 7.19 -4.38 4.71
CA LEU A 61 6.01 -3.52 4.63
C LEU A 61 4.97 -4.06 3.65
N ALA A 62 5.37 -4.48 2.45
CA ALA A 62 4.48 -5.07 1.45
C ALA A 62 3.78 -6.33 2.00
N LYS A 63 4.56 -7.26 2.55
CA LYS A 63 4.07 -8.51 3.14
C LYS A 63 3.10 -8.28 4.29
N GLN A 64 3.44 -7.38 5.22
CA GLN A 64 2.57 -7.07 6.37
C GLN A 64 1.32 -6.32 5.92
N SER A 65 1.43 -5.41 4.95
CA SER A 65 0.28 -4.70 4.39
C SER A 65 -0.71 -5.66 3.74
N HIS A 66 -0.21 -6.61 2.95
CA HIS A 66 -1.04 -7.65 2.35
C HIS A 66 -1.74 -8.51 3.42
N LYS A 67 -1.01 -8.94 4.46
CA LYS A 67 -1.61 -9.71 5.58
C LYS A 67 -2.72 -8.94 6.29
N LEU A 68 -2.48 -7.67 6.63
CA LEU A 68 -3.46 -6.83 7.30
C LEU A 68 -4.73 -6.66 6.44
N LEU A 69 -4.55 -6.40 5.15
CA LEU A 69 -5.66 -6.26 4.22
C LEU A 69 -6.48 -7.56 4.10
N THR A 70 -5.80 -8.71 4.00
CA THR A 70 -6.46 -10.03 3.96
C THR A 70 -7.25 -10.31 5.24
N SER A 71 -6.69 -10.02 6.41
CA SER A 71 -7.42 -10.17 7.68
C SER A 71 -8.61 -9.22 7.79
N ALA A 72 -8.46 -7.97 7.35
CA ALA A 72 -9.56 -6.99 7.36
C ALA A 72 -10.69 -7.39 6.41
N ARG A 73 -10.35 -7.89 5.20
CA ARG A 73 -11.34 -8.44 4.25
C ARG A 73 -12.11 -9.61 4.85
N ALA A 74 -11.42 -10.57 5.45
CA ALA A 74 -12.06 -11.71 6.09
C ALA A 74 -13.02 -11.29 7.22
N TYR A 75 -12.64 -10.26 7.99
CA TYR A 75 -13.51 -9.71 9.03
C TYR A 75 -14.77 -9.06 8.44
N LEU A 76 -14.63 -8.18 7.44
CA LEU A 76 -15.80 -7.54 6.80
C LEU A 76 -16.72 -8.56 6.14
N GLN A 77 -16.17 -9.52 5.40
CA GLN A 77 -16.94 -10.59 4.75
C GLN A 77 -17.68 -11.49 5.73
N SER A 78 -17.19 -11.60 6.97
CA SER A 78 -17.91 -12.31 8.03
C SER A 78 -19.16 -11.57 8.53
N LEU A 79 -19.23 -10.25 8.31
CA LEU A 79 -20.37 -9.40 8.65
C LEU A 79 -21.32 -9.22 7.45
N ASP A 80 -20.77 -8.92 6.27
CA ASP A 80 -21.48 -8.82 4.99
C ASP A 80 -20.59 -9.39 3.87
N PRO A 81 -20.99 -10.49 3.20
CA PRO A 81 -20.21 -11.10 2.12
C PRO A 81 -19.93 -10.19 0.92
N ASN A 82 -20.69 -9.11 0.75
CA ASN A 82 -20.53 -8.16 -0.37
C ASN A 82 -19.75 -6.90 0.03
N ASP A 83 -19.39 -6.74 1.30
CA ASP A 83 -18.64 -5.58 1.76
C ASP A 83 -17.14 -5.77 1.52
N GLU A 84 -16.47 -4.66 1.22
CA GLU A 84 -15.07 -4.63 0.84
C GLU A 84 -14.31 -3.57 1.64
N VAL A 85 -13.02 -3.85 1.90
CA VAL A 85 -12.16 -2.87 2.56
C VAL A 85 -11.94 -1.69 1.63
N ALA A 86 -12.46 -0.51 1.95
CA ALA A 86 -12.16 0.71 1.21
C ALA A 86 -10.80 1.31 1.60
N PHE A 87 -10.47 1.26 2.90
CA PHE A 87 -9.26 1.89 3.44
C PHE A 87 -8.90 1.34 4.82
N LEU A 88 -7.61 1.15 5.10
CA LEU A 88 -7.09 0.77 6.41
C LEU A 88 -6.00 1.75 6.86
N GLN A 89 -6.10 2.22 8.10
CA GLN A 89 -5.10 3.09 8.73
C GLN A 89 -4.73 2.57 10.09
N LEU A 90 -3.43 2.32 10.29
CA LEU A 90 -2.87 1.86 11.55
C LEU A 90 -1.87 2.89 12.06
N ARG A 91 -2.07 3.37 13.29
CA ARG A 91 -1.15 4.28 13.98
C ARG A 91 -0.50 3.58 15.16
N SER A 92 0.81 3.71 15.27
CA SER A 92 1.57 3.22 16.42
C SER A 92 1.74 4.33 17.47
N LYS A 93 2.01 3.93 18.72
CA LYS A 93 2.35 4.87 19.80
C LYS A 93 3.66 5.62 19.56
N ASN A 94 4.53 5.06 18.72
CA ASN A 94 5.82 5.67 18.37
C ASN A 94 5.71 6.54 17.11
N ASN A 95 4.56 7.16 16.88
CA ASN A 95 4.30 8.07 15.76
C ASN A 95 4.61 7.50 14.37
N HIS A 96 4.37 6.19 14.17
CA HIS A 96 4.36 5.62 12.82
C HIS A 96 2.92 5.42 12.38
N GLU A 97 2.67 5.65 11.09
CA GLU A 97 1.37 5.48 10.47
C GLU A 97 1.55 4.66 9.19
N VAL A 98 0.72 3.61 9.05
CA VAL A 98 0.62 2.83 7.83
C VAL A 98 -0.80 3.01 7.29
N MET A 99 -0.89 3.38 6.01
CA MET A 99 -2.15 3.54 5.29
C MET A 99 -2.18 2.56 4.12
N ILE A 100 -3.24 1.79 4.00
CA ILE A 100 -3.43 0.79 2.95
C ILE A 100 -4.77 1.05 2.27
N ALA A 101 -4.75 1.26 0.96
CA ALA A 101 -5.93 1.51 0.15
C ALA A 101 -5.93 0.52 -1.02
N PRO A 102 -6.81 -0.50 -1.02
CA PRO A 102 -7.03 -1.28 -2.22
C PRO A 102 -7.76 -0.43 -3.28
N HIS A 103 -7.40 -0.65 -4.55
CA HIS A 103 -8.04 -0.06 -5.72
C HIS A 103 -8.34 -1.16 -6.74
N GLU A 104 -9.07 -0.82 -7.81
CA GLU A 104 -9.24 -1.69 -8.97
C GLU A 104 -7.87 -2.05 -9.57
N GLY A 105 -7.39 -3.25 -9.26
CA GLY A 105 -6.19 -3.84 -9.88
C GLY A 105 -4.89 -3.75 -9.06
N TYR A 106 -4.82 -2.87 -8.06
CA TYR A 106 -3.61 -2.71 -7.23
C TYR A 106 -3.95 -2.34 -5.77
N VAL A 107 -2.94 -2.35 -4.90
CA VAL A 107 -3.04 -1.90 -3.52
C VAL A 107 -1.98 -0.83 -3.27
N LEU A 108 -2.41 0.33 -2.81
CA LEU A 108 -1.51 1.39 -2.36
C LEU A 108 -1.19 1.18 -0.87
N ALA A 109 0.10 1.17 -0.52
CA ALA A 109 0.56 1.14 0.86
C ALA A 109 1.53 2.31 1.12
N VAL A 110 1.25 3.12 2.15
CA VAL A 110 2.05 4.29 2.52
C VAL A 110 2.52 4.15 3.94
N SER A 111 3.81 4.38 4.18
CA SER A 111 4.40 4.49 5.51
C SER A 111 4.75 5.95 5.81
N LYS A 112 4.36 6.43 6.99
CA LYS A 112 4.62 7.78 7.47
C LYS A 112 5.17 7.78 8.88
N ARG A 113 5.98 8.81 9.16
CA ARG A 113 6.36 9.23 10.50
C ARG A 113 5.68 10.57 10.82
N LEU A 114 4.85 10.55 11.87
CA LEU A 114 4.08 11.69 12.36
C LEU A 114 4.90 12.59 13.30
#